data_AF-A0AAV8DNJ0-F1
#
_entry.id   AF-A0AAV8DNJ0-F1
#
_cell.length_a   1.000
_cell.length_b   1.000
_cell.length_c   1.000
_cell.angle_alpha   90.00
_cell.angle_beta   90.00
_cell.angle_gamma   90.00
#
_symmetry.space_group_name_H-M   'P 1'
#
loop_
_entity.id
_entity.type
_entity.pdbx_description
1 polymer ?
#
loop_
_entity_poly.entity_id
_entity_poly.type
_entity_poly.pdbx_seq_one_letter_code
_entity_poly.pdbx_strand_id
1 'polypeptide(L)'
;MMPLSLHQAEAVCTGRNPVVFNFGDSNSDTGGVAAGLGNRFSLPDGRVFFHRATGRLCDGRLIIDFLCESLNTTYLSPYLEALGSNFSNGANFAISGSSTLPRNVPFALYIQIEQFLHFRSRNLELIDQGQR
;
A
#
# COMPACT_ATOMS: atom_id res chain seq x y z
N MET A 1 33.94 -16.57 -3.61
CA MET A 1 32.73 -15.83 -3.19
C MET A 1 31.69 -16.05 -4.27
N MET A 2 30.76 -16.99 -4.08
CA MET A 2 29.69 -17.23 -5.06
C MET A 2 28.63 -16.13 -4.95
N PRO A 3 28.13 -15.57 -6.06
CA PRO A 3 26.97 -14.70 -6.00
C PRO A 3 25.73 -15.55 -5.69
N LEU A 4 24.94 -15.12 -4.69
CA LEU A 4 23.58 -15.60 -4.53
C LEU A 4 22.76 -15.08 -5.71
N SER A 5 22.52 -15.92 -6.70
CA SER A 5 21.49 -15.68 -7.71
C SER A 5 20.14 -15.90 -7.05
N LEU A 6 19.44 -14.80 -6.71
CA LEU A 6 18.00 -14.87 -6.47
C LEU A 6 17.36 -15.41 -7.74
N HIS A 7 16.82 -16.62 -7.70
CA HIS A 7 15.91 -17.06 -8.75
C HIS A 7 14.66 -16.18 -8.62
N GLN A 8 14.51 -15.25 -9.57
CA GLN A 8 13.29 -14.49 -9.70
C GLN A 8 12.20 -15.50 -10.07
N ALA A 9 11.27 -15.76 -9.15
CA ALA A 9 10.06 -16.48 -9.48
C ALA A 9 9.26 -15.58 -10.43
N GLU A 10 9.42 -15.78 -11.73
CA GLU A 10 8.57 -15.14 -12.71
C GLU A 10 7.15 -15.70 -12.50
N ALA A 11 6.29 -14.89 -11.89
CA ALA A 11 4.87 -15.17 -11.88
C ALA A 11 4.40 -15.18 -13.34
N VAL A 12 4.18 -16.37 -13.91
CA VAL A 12 3.58 -16.53 -15.23
C VAL A 12 2.11 -16.12 -15.12
N CYS A 13 1.87 -14.82 -15.20
CA CYS A 13 0.54 -14.24 -15.30
C CYS A 13 0.25 -13.90 -16.77
N THR A 14 -0.95 -14.30 -17.21
CA THR A 14 -1.46 -14.23 -18.58
C THR A 14 -1.57 -12.79 -19.09
N GLY A 15 -0.47 -12.19 -19.57
CA GLY A 15 -0.46 -10.91 -20.30
C GLY A 15 -1.09 -9.69 -19.59
N ARG A 16 -1.49 -9.82 -18.33
CA ARG A 16 -2.07 -8.77 -17.49
C ARG A 16 -1.18 -8.56 -16.29
N ASN A 17 -0.88 -7.29 -16.00
CA ASN A 17 -0.13 -6.92 -14.81
C ASN A 17 -0.91 -7.34 -13.55
N PRO A 18 -0.25 -7.91 -12.54
CA PRO A 18 -0.90 -8.23 -11.29
C PRO A 18 -1.40 -6.94 -10.61
N VAL A 19 -2.49 -7.06 -9.85
CA VAL A 19 -3.05 -5.97 -9.03
C VAL A 19 -2.89 -6.39 -7.57
N VAL A 20 -2.35 -5.50 -6.73
CA VAL A 20 -2.00 -5.84 -5.35
C VAL A 20 -2.83 -5.03 -4.37
N PHE A 21 -3.50 -5.73 -3.45
CA PHE A 21 -4.16 -5.12 -2.30
C PHE A 21 -3.46 -5.60 -1.04
N ASN A 22 -3.01 -4.65 -0.21
CA ASN A 22 -2.25 -4.94 1.00
C ASN A 22 -3.02 -4.47 2.24
N PHE A 23 -2.93 -5.26 3.32
CA PHE A 23 -3.52 -5.00 4.63
C PHE A 23 -2.46 -5.28 5.69
N GLY A 24 -2.56 -4.64 6.85
CA GLY A 24 -1.59 -4.87 7.92
C GLY A 24 -1.35 -3.65 8.78
N ASP A 25 -0.10 -3.54 9.26
CA ASP A 25 0.32 -2.56 10.24
C ASP A 25 1.48 -1.70 9.70
N SER A 26 2.29 -1.15 10.60
CA SER A 26 3.42 -0.28 10.27
C SER A 26 4.46 -0.93 9.36
N ASN A 27 4.56 -2.27 9.32
CA ASN A 27 5.55 -2.94 8.49
C ASN A 27 5.30 -2.80 6.99
N SER A 28 4.05 -2.48 6.61
CA SER A 28 3.67 -2.29 5.22
C SER A 28 2.88 -1.00 4.96
N ASP A 29 2.71 -0.13 5.96
CA ASP A 29 2.02 1.16 5.81
C ASP A 29 2.83 2.16 4.96
N THR A 30 2.33 2.44 3.74
CA THR A 30 2.96 3.36 2.78
C THR A 30 2.62 4.84 3.00
N GLY A 31 2.03 5.22 4.13
CA GLY A 31 1.65 6.59 4.49
C GLY A 31 0.19 6.77 4.90
N GLY A 32 -0.55 5.67 5.07
CA GLY A 32 -1.94 5.65 5.50
C GLY A 32 -2.15 6.20 6.92
N VAL A 33 -1.23 5.96 7.88
CA VAL A 33 -1.33 6.62 9.20
C VAL A 33 -1.15 8.14 9.11
N ALA A 34 -0.31 8.63 8.19
CA ALA A 34 -0.11 10.05 7.96
C ALA A 34 -1.39 10.70 7.44
N ALA A 35 -1.96 10.13 6.38
CA ALA A 35 -3.22 10.59 5.79
C ALA A 35 -4.40 10.47 6.76
N GLY A 36 -4.53 9.33 7.44
CA GLY A 36 -5.65 9.01 8.32
C GLY A 36 -5.71 9.85 9.60
N LEU A 37 -4.56 10.26 10.14
CA LEU A 37 -4.49 11.11 11.34
C LEU A 37 -4.21 12.59 11.02
N GLY A 38 -4.01 12.95 9.74
CA GLY A 38 -3.61 14.30 9.35
C GLY A 38 -2.19 14.66 9.83
N ASN A 39 -1.34 13.67 10.08
CA ASN A 39 0.01 13.86 10.58
C ASN A 39 0.99 14.15 9.45
N ARG A 40 1.95 15.03 9.71
CA ARG A 40 3.09 15.28 8.82
C ARG A 40 4.34 14.68 9.43
N PHE A 41 4.70 13.49 8.99
CA PHE A 41 6.01 12.93 9.32
C PHE A 41 7.08 13.65 8.49
N SER A 42 8.05 14.24 9.19
CA SER A 42 9.19 14.92 8.57
C SER A 42 10.36 13.95 8.40
N LEU A 43 11.47 14.45 7.85
CA LEU A 43 12.75 13.75 7.98
C LEU A 43 12.98 13.35 9.46
N PRO A 44 13.53 12.16 9.73
CA PRO A 44 14.35 11.34 8.83
C PRO A 44 13.61 10.43 7.82
N ASP A 45 12.29 10.32 7.88
CA ASP A 45 11.53 9.36 7.06
C ASP A 45 11.75 9.56 5.55
N GLY A 46 11.97 8.46 4.83
CA GLY A 46 12.25 8.45 3.40
C GLY A 46 13.66 8.92 2.98
N ARG A 47 14.56 9.28 3.91
CA ARG A 47 15.89 9.85 3.59
C ARG A 47 16.81 8.96 2.75
N VAL A 48 16.74 7.63 2.90
CA VAL A 48 17.67 6.68 2.26
C VAL A 48 17.30 6.39 0.82
N PHE A 49 16.01 6.28 0.50
CA PHE A 49 15.56 5.88 -0.85
C PHE A 49 14.77 6.96 -1.59
N PHE A 50 13.80 7.60 -0.92
CA PHE A 50 12.94 8.59 -1.56
C PHE A 50 13.54 10.00 -1.53
N HIS A 51 14.52 10.23 -0.65
CA HIS A 51 15.21 11.50 -0.43
C HIS A 51 14.26 12.68 -0.12
N ARG A 52 13.09 12.37 0.44
CA ARG A 52 12.08 13.31 0.93
C ARG A 52 11.20 12.61 1.96
N ALA A 53 10.50 13.40 2.76
CA ALA A 53 9.42 12.89 3.60
C ALA A 53 8.34 12.23 2.74
N THR A 54 7.96 11.00 3.09
CA THR A 54 6.95 10.20 2.39
C THR A 54 5.71 9.91 3.22
N GLY A 55 5.74 10.23 4.52
CA GLY A 55 4.70 9.81 5.47
C GLY A 55 4.82 8.36 5.92
N ARG A 56 5.82 7.62 5.44
CA ARG A 56 6.13 6.24 5.84
C ARG A 56 6.97 6.25 7.10
N LEU A 57 6.69 5.38 8.07
CA LEU A 57 7.53 5.20 9.27
C LEU A 57 8.78 4.35 8.93
N CYS A 58 9.52 4.77 7.91
CA CYS A 58 10.71 4.11 7.40
C CYS A 58 11.59 5.11 6.65
N ASP A 59 12.90 4.95 6.76
CA ASP A 59 13.89 5.75 6.01
C ASP A 59 13.88 5.48 4.50
N GLY A 60 13.21 4.43 4.03
CA GLY A 60 13.24 4.03 2.63
C GLY A 60 12.10 3.12 2.23
N ARG A 61 12.42 2.06 1.50
CA ARG A 61 11.45 1.08 1.00
C ARG A 61 10.99 0.13 2.11
N LEU A 62 9.71 -0.20 2.06
CA LEU A 62 9.06 -1.23 2.86
C LEU A 62 9.09 -2.58 2.12
N ILE A 63 8.81 -3.68 2.82
CA ILE A 63 8.76 -5.01 2.21
C ILE A 63 7.79 -5.08 1.02
N ILE A 64 6.68 -4.33 1.09
CA ILE A 64 5.68 -4.26 0.03
C ILE A 64 6.22 -3.61 -1.26
N ASP A 65 7.19 -2.68 -1.17
CA ASP A 65 7.80 -2.07 -2.35
C ASP A 65 8.65 -3.08 -3.11
N PHE A 66 9.41 -3.92 -2.39
CA PHE A 66 10.19 -5.01 -3.00
C PHE A 66 9.29 -6.07 -3.65
N LEU A 67 8.11 -6.33 -3.07
CA LEU A 67 7.10 -7.17 -3.71
C LEU A 67 6.64 -6.54 -5.04
N CYS A 68 6.25 -5.26 -5.03
CA CYS A 68 5.86 -4.53 -6.24
C CYS A 68 6.94 -4.55 -7.32
N GLU A 69 8.21 -4.37 -6.94
CA GLU A 69 9.38 -4.47 -7.85
C GLU A 69 9.51 -5.87 -8.45
N SER A 70 9.39 -6.91 -7.63
CA SER A 70 9.48 -8.30 -8.10
C SER A 70 8.36 -8.67 -9.10
N LEU A 71 7.21 -8.01 -8.96
CA LEU A 71 6.06 -8.15 -9.85
C LEU A 71 6.08 -7.18 -11.05
N ASN A 72 7.12 -6.34 -11.17
CA ASN A 72 7.23 -5.29 -12.17
C ASN A 72 6.01 -4.35 -12.20
N THR A 73 5.60 -3.85 -11.02
CA THR A 73 4.47 -2.94 -10.85
C THR A 73 4.85 -1.68 -10.09
N THR A 74 3.98 -0.66 -10.10
CA THR A 74 4.20 0.59 -9.34
C THR A 74 3.96 0.40 -7.85
N TYR A 75 4.62 1.19 -7.00
CA TYR A 75 4.35 1.18 -5.56
C TYR A 75 2.89 1.51 -5.26
N LEU A 76 2.36 0.90 -4.20
CA LEU A 76 0.98 1.09 -3.80
C LEU A 76 0.75 2.46 -3.15
N SER A 77 -0.36 3.08 -3.53
CA SER A 77 -0.86 4.29 -2.87
C SER A 77 -1.60 3.90 -1.57
N PRO A 78 -1.40 4.62 -0.46
CA PRO A 78 -2.21 4.41 0.75
C PRO A 78 -3.66 4.79 0.47
N TYR A 79 -4.60 3.94 0.88
CA TYR A 79 -6.04 4.09 0.62
C TYR A 79 -6.61 5.43 1.10
N LEU A 80 -6.11 5.93 2.24
CA LEU A 80 -6.59 7.17 2.85
C LEU A 80 -5.99 8.44 2.24
N GLU A 81 -4.98 8.34 1.37
CA GLU A 81 -4.46 9.51 0.67
C GLU A 81 -5.29 9.77 -0.59
N ALA A 82 -5.92 10.93 -0.63
CA ALA A 82 -6.78 11.31 -1.75
C ALA A 82 -5.99 11.99 -2.87
N LEU A 83 -4.95 12.76 -2.53
CA LEU A 83 -4.26 13.61 -3.49
C LEU A 83 -3.00 12.94 -4.02
N GLY A 84 -2.93 12.79 -5.35
CA GLY A 84 -1.79 12.17 -6.02
C GLY A 84 -1.73 10.64 -5.93
N SER A 85 -2.76 10.01 -5.36
CA SER A 85 -2.89 8.55 -5.35
C SER A 85 -3.24 8.00 -6.72
N ASN A 86 -2.62 6.87 -7.05
CA ASN A 86 -2.96 6.04 -8.20
C ASN A 86 -3.30 4.63 -7.71
N PHE A 87 -4.53 4.19 -7.99
CA PHE A 87 -5.04 2.88 -7.60
C PHE A 87 -5.14 1.88 -8.75
N SER A 88 -4.57 2.18 -9.93
CA SER A 88 -4.59 1.28 -11.10
C SER A 88 -3.84 -0.03 -10.86
N ASN A 89 -2.89 -0.05 -9.92
CA ASN A 89 -2.15 -1.23 -9.46
C ASN A 89 -2.69 -1.81 -8.13
N GLY A 90 -3.88 -1.38 -7.71
CA GLY A 90 -4.44 -1.70 -6.41
C GLY A 90 -4.09 -0.65 -5.35
N ALA A 91 -4.29 -0.99 -4.08
CA ALA A 91 -4.26 -0.03 -2.98
C ALA A 91 -3.71 -0.66 -1.69
N ASN A 92 -3.14 0.18 -0.83
CA ASN A 92 -2.63 -0.24 0.46
C ASN A 92 -3.54 0.27 1.60
N PHE A 93 -4.14 -0.67 2.33
CA PHE A 93 -5.02 -0.42 3.48
C PHE A 93 -4.31 -0.59 4.81
N ALA A 94 -3.03 -0.95 4.83
CA ALA A 94 -2.25 -1.06 6.06
C ALA A 94 -2.11 0.32 6.73
N ILE A 95 -2.27 0.35 8.06
CA ILE A 95 -2.14 1.56 8.88
C ILE A 95 -1.25 1.24 10.07
N SER A 96 -0.26 2.09 10.33
CA SER A 96 0.63 1.94 11.47
C SER A 96 -0.16 1.95 12.79
N GLY A 97 0.13 0.99 13.66
CA GLY A 97 -0.56 0.81 14.93
C GLY A 97 -1.84 -0.04 14.86
N SER A 98 -2.21 -0.54 13.67
CA SER A 98 -3.31 -1.48 13.53
C SER A 98 -3.06 -2.81 14.24
N SER A 99 -4.15 -3.41 14.71
CA SER A 99 -4.17 -4.73 15.33
C SER A 99 -5.29 -5.59 14.74
N THR A 100 -5.26 -6.89 14.99
CA THR A 100 -6.35 -7.80 14.61
C THR A 100 -7.56 -7.69 15.54
N LEU A 101 -7.32 -7.33 16.81
CA LEU A 101 -8.33 -7.14 17.85
C LEU A 101 -7.98 -5.92 18.73
N PRO A 102 -8.98 -5.25 19.33
CA PRO A 102 -10.42 -5.48 19.16
C PRO A 102 -10.91 -5.10 17.76
N ARG A 103 -12.02 -5.72 17.32
CA ARG A 103 -12.50 -5.62 15.95
C ARG A 103 -12.98 -4.21 15.55
N ASN A 104 -13.66 -3.54 16.47
CA ASN A 104 -14.45 -2.33 16.18
C ASN A 104 -13.76 -1.05 16.67
N VAL A 105 -12.45 -0.97 16.47
CA VAL A 105 -11.68 0.27 16.70
C VAL A 105 -11.13 0.78 15.39
N PRO A 106 -10.88 2.10 15.26
CA PRO A 106 -10.32 2.66 14.05
C PRO A 106 -9.10 1.87 13.56
N PHE A 107 -9.06 1.62 12.26
CA PHE A 107 -7.96 0.95 11.55
C PHE A 107 -7.65 -0.48 11.97
N ALA A 108 -8.38 -1.12 12.87
CA ALA A 108 -8.22 -2.56 13.10
C ALA A 108 -8.31 -3.34 11.78
N LEU A 109 -7.66 -4.50 11.69
CA LEU A 109 -7.63 -5.29 10.44
C LEU A 109 -9.04 -5.48 9.86
N TYR A 110 -10.03 -5.70 10.71
CA TYR A 110 -11.42 -5.77 10.27
C TYR A 110 -11.92 -4.50 9.58
N ILE A 111 -11.65 -3.32 10.14
CA ILE A 111 -11.97 -2.04 9.52
C ILE A 111 -11.23 -1.88 8.17
N GLN A 112 -9.98 -2.33 8.05
CA GLN A 112 -9.25 -2.30 6.78
C GLN A 112 -9.94 -3.16 5.70
N ILE A 113 -10.48 -4.33 6.08
CA ILE A 113 -11.28 -5.16 5.17
C ILE A 113 -12.58 -4.45 4.77
N GLU A 114 -13.30 -3.84 5.72
CA GLU A 114 -14.51 -3.06 5.42
C GLU A 114 -14.22 -1.88 4.47
N GLN A 115 -13.08 -1.20 4.67
CA GLN A 115 -12.59 -0.15 3.77
C GLN A 115 -12.34 -0.68 2.36
N PHE A 116 -11.73 -1.87 2.23
CA PHE A 116 -11.54 -2.50 0.92
C PHE A 116 -12.85 -2.88 0.24
N LEU A 117 -13.81 -3.42 1.00
CA LEU A 117 -15.13 -3.76 0.47
C LEU A 117 -15.86 -2.51 -0.04
N HIS A 118 -15.78 -1.41 0.71
CA HIS A 118 -16.29 -0.11 0.29
C HIS A 118 -15.59 0.40 -0.98
N PHE A 119 -14.26 0.40 -1.00
CA PHE A 119 -13.45 0.80 -2.15
C PHE A 119 -13.84 0.01 -3.40
N ARG A 120 -13.95 -1.31 -3.29
CA ARG A 120 -14.34 -2.20 -4.39
C ARG A 120 -15.74 -1.90 -4.90
N SER A 121 -16.72 -1.76 -4.00
CA SER A 121 -18.11 -1.44 -4.38
C SER A 121 -18.16 -0.11 -5.14
N ARG A 122 -17.52 0.93 -4.59
CA ARG A 122 -17.53 2.25 -5.20
C ARG A 122 -16.81 2.28 -6.56
N ASN A 123 -15.71 1.56 -6.68
CA ASN A 123 -15.00 1.44 -7.96
C ASN A 123 -15.87 0.79 -9.05
N LEU A 124 -16.61 -0.27 -8.73
CA LEU A 124 -17.53 -0.91 -9.67
C LEU A 124 -18.67 0.03 -10.09
N GLU A 125 -19.27 0.76 -9.15
CA GLU A 125 -20.29 1.76 -9.45
C GLU A 125 -19.78 2.88 -10.37
N LEU A 126 -18.54 3.35 -10.15
CA LEU A 126 -17.91 4.36 -10.99
C LEU A 126 -17.66 3.83 -12.40
N ILE A 127 -17.20 2.59 -12.53
CA ILE A 127 -17.01 1.93 -13.84
C ILE A 127 -18.34 1.83 -14.60
N ASP A 128 -19.43 1.45 -13.93
CA ASP A 128 -20.77 1.39 -14.52
C ASP A 128 -21.27 2.76 -14.98
N GLN A 129 -20.81 3.83 -14.32
CA GLN A 129 -21.08 5.24 -14.70
C GLN A 129 -20.13 5.76 -15.80
N GLY A 130 -19.21 4.94 -16.30
CA GLY A 130 -18.19 5.35 -17.28
C GLY A 130 -17.07 6.23 -16.70
N GLN A 131 -16.96 6.29 -15.37
CA GLN A 131 -15.89 6.98 -14.65
C GLN A 131 -14.76 5.98 -14.38
N ARG A 132 -13.52 6.36 -14.66
CA ARG A 132 -12.33 5.56 -14.38
C ARG A 132 -11.52 6.18 -13.26
#